data_AF-A0A349D2W4-F1
#
_entry.id   AF-A0A349D2W4-F1
#
_cell.length_a   1.000
_cell.length_b   1.000
_cell.length_c   1.000
_cell.angle_alpha   90.00
_cell.angle_beta   90.00
_cell.angle_gamma   90.00
#
_symmetry.space_group_name_H-M   'P 1'
#
loop_
_entity.id
_entity.type
_entity.pdbx_description
1 polymer ?
#
loop_
_entity_poly.entity_id
_entity_poly.type
_entity_poly.pdbx_seq_one_letter_code
_entity_poly.pdbx_strand_id
1 'polypeptide(L)'
;MIDARFLIGRRPCLRTLSLVIGLTIVGGSAVFAARSASTLPVLAACTRFEGELFEDIDFQPLRDTPKLNTANVLDEWSESYHGTVGKVIEEDLGELVSEDSPLRSPSRSPRCTASNYAGFLAPRSELKSLAKKLPSWKDSTNLSRLNQLDMGTVLLEYLRMYECALVERLNLLPAYILRQEAYRQWVLFGLPIPKVIIEIPILGSMDEDERIRIRKELVTARASLLKTLTFVSGYNRLQPIDMELTCVQRASLDIRNGMALAADAASCLPRIWNAKEVLRDFENE
;
A
#
# COMPACT_ATOMS: atom_id res chain seq x y z
N MET A 1 70.36 12.43 -31.62
CA MET A 1 69.54 11.64 -32.57
C MET A 1 68.08 11.98 -32.24
N ILE A 2 67.43 12.99 -32.85
CA ILE A 2 66.97 13.10 -34.26
C ILE A 2 66.13 11.86 -34.61
N ASP A 3 64.84 11.86 -34.99
CA ASP A 3 63.88 12.82 -35.58
C ASP A 3 62.44 12.25 -35.27
N ALA A 4 61.34 13.01 -35.08
CA ALA A 4 60.47 13.64 -36.10
C ALA A 4 60.04 12.66 -37.23
N ARG A 5 58.85 12.63 -37.84
CA ARG A 5 57.62 13.44 -37.89
C ARG A 5 56.69 12.70 -38.90
N PHE A 6 55.38 12.94 -38.81
CA PHE A 6 54.41 13.05 -39.91
C PHE A 6 54.21 11.92 -40.94
N LEU A 7 52.94 11.65 -41.28
CA LEU A 7 52.32 11.92 -42.59
C LEU A 7 50.80 11.53 -42.51
N ILE A 8 49.86 12.50 -42.62
CA ILE A 8 49.01 12.77 -43.81
C ILE A 8 48.21 11.51 -44.24
N GLY A 9 46.89 11.40 -44.17
CA GLY A 9 45.83 12.34 -44.56
C GLY A 9 45.26 11.93 -45.93
N ARG A 10 43.99 11.49 -46.02
CA ARG A 10 43.02 11.68 -47.14
C ARG A 10 41.76 10.78 -47.01
N ARG A 11 40.57 11.41 -47.15
CA ARG A 11 39.23 10.83 -47.42
C ARG A 11 39.13 10.48 -48.94
N PRO A 12 37.95 10.26 -49.58
CA PRO A 12 36.64 9.63 -49.27
C PRO A 12 36.21 8.62 -50.39
N CYS A 13 35.05 7.95 -50.30
CA CYS A 13 34.15 7.56 -51.41
C CYS A 13 32.89 6.85 -50.84
N LEU A 14 31.64 7.34 -50.86
CA LEU A 14 30.66 7.71 -51.91
C LEU A 14 29.64 6.59 -52.25
N ARG A 15 28.34 6.88 -52.00
CA ARG A 15 27.08 6.38 -52.64
C ARG A 15 26.60 4.96 -52.29
N THR A 16 25.33 4.66 -51.98
CA THR A 16 24.01 5.05 -52.57
C THR A 16 22.86 4.88 -51.52
N LEU A 17 21.97 5.86 -51.21
CA LEU A 17 20.60 6.14 -51.76
C LEU A 17 19.88 4.93 -52.39
N SER A 18 18.59 4.60 -52.24
CA SER A 18 17.38 5.11 -51.54
C SER A 18 16.26 4.07 -51.80
N LEU A 19 15.28 3.89 -50.91
CA LEU A 19 13.85 3.97 -51.27
C LEU A 19 12.96 4.02 -50.01
N VAL A 20 12.06 5.01 -50.01
CA VAL A 20 11.00 5.28 -49.05
C VAL A 20 9.67 4.73 -49.61
N ILE A 21 8.69 4.54 -48.70
CA ILE A 21 7.20 4.49 -48.82
C ILE A 21 6.74 3.22 -48.08
N GLY A 22 5.89 3.20 -47.05
CA GLY A 22 5.09 4.21 -46.37
C GLY A 22 3.89 3.50 -45.72
N LEU A 23 3.61 3.71 -44.43
CA LEU A 23 2.25 3.55 -43.86
C LEU A 23 2.13 4.34 -42.54
N THR A 24 1.03 5.05 -42.42
CA THR A 24 0.69 6.07 -41.43
C THR A 24 -0.16 5.52 -40.27
N ILE A 25 0.15 6.02 -39.06
CA ILE A 25 -0.72 6.39 -37.91
C ILE A 25 -1.56 5.28 -37.24
N VAL A 26 -1.22 4.97 -35.97
CA VAL A 26 -2.14 5.11 -34.81
C VAL A 26 -1.34 5.63 -33.63
N GLY A 27 -1.73 6.81 -33.13
CA GLY A 27 -1.28 7.34 -31.85
C GLY A 27 -1.87 6.57 -30.69
N GLY A 28 -1.07 6.36 -29.65
CA GLY A 28 -1.48 5.67 -28.43
C GLY A 28 -0.34 5.67 -27.41
N SER A 29 -0.11 6.84 -26.80
CA SER A 29 0.45 7.03 -25.46
C SER A 29 1.45 5.98 -24.94
N ALA A 30 2.70 6.06 -25.38
CA ALA A 30 3.81 5.61 -24.55
C ALA A 30 4.14 6.72 -23.53
N VAL A 31 3.28 6.87 -22.52
CA VAL A 31 3.58 7.67 -21.31
C VAL A 31 3.28 6.81 -20.09
N PHE A 32 4.08 5.77 -19.86
CA PHE A 32 4.19 5.11 -18.55
C PHE A 32 5.55 4.43 -18.45
N ALA A 33 6.62 5.22 -18.46
CA ALA A 33 7.95 4.76 -18.07
C ALA A 33 8.87 5.96 -17.76
N ALA A 34 8.58 6.69 -16.68
CA ALA A 34 9.55 7.52 -15.98
C ALA A 34 8.97 8.06 -14.66
N ARG A 35 8.83 7.18 -13.66
CA ARG A 35 9.07 7.64 -12.29
C ARG A 35 10.48 7.18 -11.96
N SER A 36 11.35 8.16 -11.79
CA SER A 36 12.80 8.03 -11.64
C SER A 36 13.18 7.04 -10.54
N ALA A 37 14.33 6.41 -10.73
CA ALA A 37 15.03 5.62 -9.72
C ALA A 37 15.15 6.35 -8.37
N SER A 38 14.99 5.58 -7.28
CA SER A 38 15.10 5.93 -5.85
C SER A 38 13.95 6.75 -5.24
N THR A 39 13.10 6.08 -4.45
CA THR A 39 12.47 6.62 -3.21
C THR A 39 11.59 5.59 -2.49
N LEU A 40 11.37 4.38 -3.04
CA LEU A 40 10.82 3.32 -2.21
C LEU A 40 11.94 2.83 -1.29
N PRO A 41 11.73 2.78 0.04
CA PRO A 41 12.72 2.25 0.96
C PRO A 41 13.09 0.83 0.52
N VAL A 42 14.39 0.55 0.47
CA VAL A 42 14.89 -0.79 0.18
C VAL A 42 14.37 -1.69 1.29
N LEU A 43 13.58 -2.71 0.92
CA LEU A 43 13.07 -3.71 1.86
C LEU A 43 14.29 -4.29 2.60
N ALA A 44 14.38 -4.09 3.91
CA ALA A 44 15.54 -4.51 4.68
C ALA A 44 15.69 -6.04 4.62
N ALA A 45 16.91 -6.56 4.80
CA ALA A 45 17.10 -7.99 4.96
C ALA A 45 16.53 -8.42 6.33
N CYS A 46 16.00 -9.63 6.44
CA CYS A 46 15.62 -10.16 7.75
C CYS A 46 16.87 -10.62 8.48
N THR A 47 17.27 -9.89 9.51
CA THR A 47 18.40 -10.31 10.34
C THR A 47 17.95 -10.65 11.76
N ARG A 48 18.52 -11.74 12.29
CA ARG A 48 18.29 -12.27 13.64
C ARG A 48 18.60 -11.26 14.77
N PHE A 49 19.26 -10.15 14.47
CA PHE A 49 19.72 -9.16 15.44
C PHE A 49 18.86 -7.90 15.47
N GLU A 50 17.82 -7.83 14.64
CA GLU A 50 16.88 -6.71 14.57
C GLU A 50 15.77 -6.81 15.63
N GLY A 51 16.09 -7.27 16.84
CA GLY A 51 15.11 -7.42 17.92
C GLY A 51 14.30 -6.13 18.18
N GLU A 52 14.93 -4.97 18.07
CA GLU A 52 14.28 -3.64 18.18
C GLU A 52 13.27 -3.37 17.06
N LEU A 53 13.41 -3.99 15.88
CA LEU A 53 12.44 -3.85 14.78
C LEU A 53 11.19 -4.70 14.99
N PHE A 54 11.27 -5.75 15.81
CA PHE A 54 10.12 -6.60 16.16
C PHE A 54 9.47 -6.18 17.50
N GLU A 55 10.07 -5.28 18.28
CA GLU A 55 9.49 -4.77 19.53
C GLU A 55 8.21 -3.93 19.30
N ASP A 56 8.19 -3.15 18.21
CA ASP A 56 7.09 -2.25 17.83
C ASP A 56 6.03 -2.93 16.94
N ILE A 57 6.26 -4.18 16.52
CA ILE A 57 5.38 -4.94 15.63
C ILE A 57 4.62 -5.98 16.45
N ASP A 58 3.42 -6.34 15.98
CA ASP A 58 2.51 -7.28 16.65
C ASP A 58 3.09 -8.71 16.79
N PHE A 59 4.28 -8.96 16.25
CA PHE A 59 5.02 -10.22 16.28
C PHE A 59 6.23 -10.13 17.23
N GLN A 60 6.00 -9.68 18.47
CA GLN A 60 7.09 -9.49 19.43
C GLN A 60 7.99 -10.73 19.51
N PRO A 61 9.32 -10.54 19.54
CA PRO A 61 10.22 -11.64 19.80
C PRO A 61 9.87 -12.20 21.17
N LEU A 62 9.86 -13.53 21.31
CA LEU A 62 9.61 -14.24 22.57
C LEU A 62 10.79 -14.06 23.55
N ARG A 63 11.12 -12.80 23.85
CA ARG A 63 12.14 -12.40 24.80
C ARG A 63 11.56 -12.59 26.20
N ASP A 64 11.85 -13.76 26.76
CA ASP A 64 11.81 -14.04 28.19
C ASP A 64 10.43 -14.09 28.89
N THR A 65 9.33 -14.35 28.19
CA THR A 65 8.08 -14.68 28.89
C THR A 65 7.90 -16.20 29.03
N PRO A 66 8.10 -16.78 30.24
CA PRO A 66 7.78 -18.18 30.55
C PRO A 66 6.27 -18.45 30.66
N LYS A 67 5.41 -17.50 30.26
CA LYS A 67 3.95 -17.67 30.33
C LYS A 67 3.49 -18.52 29.14
N LEU A 68 3.51 -19.83 29.39
CA LEU A 68 2.96 -20.90 28.57
C LEU A 68 1.50 -20.62 28.17
N ASN A 69 1.30 -20.28 26.91
CA ASN A 69 0.40 -20.98 25.99
C ASN A 69 0.99 -20.88 24.57
N THR A 70 2.11 -21.57 24.36
CA THR A 70 2.87 -21.56 23.10
C THR A 70 2.05 -22.02 21.88
N ALA A 71 1.04 -22.87 22.11
CA ALA A 71 0.10 -23.32 21.08
C ALA A 71 -0.73 -22.18 20.49
N ASN A 72 -1.07 -21.16 21.28
CA ASN A 72 -1.95 -20.06 20.84
C ASN A 72 -1.17 -18.91 20.19
N VAL A 73 0.16 -18.85 20.37
CA VAL A 73 0.97 -17.72 19.87
C VAL A 73 0.97 -17.68 18.33
N LEU A 74 1.04 -18.84 17.67
CA LEU A 74 0.99 -18.89 16.21
C LEU A 74 -0.38 -18.44 15.69
N ASP A 75 -1.46 -18.86 16.36
CA ASP A 75 -2.82 -18.49 16.00
C ASP A 75 -3.05 -16.98 16.21
N GLU A 76 -2.55 -16.42 17.32
CA GLU A 76 -2.63 -15.00 17.64
C GLU A 76 -1.82 -14.14 16.64
N TRP A 77 -0.63 -14.61 16.23
CA TRP A 77 0.16 -13.97 15.17
C TRP A 77 -0.55 -14.01 13.83
N SER A 78 -1.13 -15.16 13.46
CA SER A 78 -1.90 -15.32 12.23
C SER A 78 -3.13 -14.40 12.21
N GLU A 79 -3.91 -14.40 13.28
CA GLU A 79 -5.09 -13.55 13.43
C GLU A 79 -4.71 -12.07 13.39
N SER A 80 -3.64 -11.67 14.08
CA SER A 80 -3.13 -10.30 14.05
C SER A 80 -2.65 -9.87 12.66
N TYR A 81 -1.91 -10.73 11.96
CA TYR A 81 -1.45 -10.47 10.59
C TYR A 81 -2.62 -10.31 9.63
N HIS A 82 -3.47 -11.34 9.51
CA HIS A 82 -4.59 -11.35 8.57
C HIS A 82 -5.64 -10.28 8.92
N GLY A 83 -5.88 -10.06 10.22
CA GLY A 83 -6.77 -9.01 10.70
C GLY A 83 -6.27 -7.61 10.34
N THR A 84 -4.97 -7.34 10.50
CA THR A 84 -4.38 -6.04 10.14
C THR A 84 -4.37 -5.81 8.63
N VAL A 85 -3.98 -6.81 7.83
CA VAL A 85 -4.05 -6.74 6.37
C VAL A 85 -5.51 -6.52 5.92
N GLY A 86 -6.44 -7.26 6.51
CA GLY A 86 -7.87 -7.11 6.27
C GLY A 86 -8.36 -5.69 6.54
N LYS A 87 -8.03 -5.10 7.69
CA LYS A 87 -8.40 -3.71 8.04
C LYS A 87 -7.90 -2.69 7.01
N VAL A 88 -6.64 -2.79 6.59
CA VAL A 88 -6.07 -1.86 5.58
C VAL A 88 -6.81 -2.00 4.24
N ILE A 89 -7.09 -3.22 3.81
CA ILE A 89 -7.79 -3.48 2.54
C ILE A 89 -9.24 -3.04 2.60
N GLU A 90 -9.95 -3.36 3.67
CA GLU A 90 -11.35 -2.98 3.86
C GLU A 90 -11.50 -1.46 3.98
N GLU A 91 -10.60 -0.78 4.70
CA GLU A 91 -10.57 0.68 4.73
C GLU A 91 -10.36 1.24 3.33
N ASP A 92 -9.56 0.59 2.48
CA ASP A 92 -9.29 1.03 1.11
C ASP A 92 -10.47 0.80 0.15
N LEU A 93 -11.10 -0.36 0.21
CA LEU A 93 -12.27 -0.70 -0.62
C LEU A 93 -13.53 0.09 -0.23
N GLY A 94 -13.59 0.61 1.00
CA GLY A 94 -14.73 1.37 1.52
C GLY A 94 -15.81 0.48 2.13
N GLU A 95 -16.83 1.12 2.70
CA GLU A 95 -17.89 0.47 3.47
C GLU A 95 -18.99 -0.07 2.56
N LEU A 96 -19.63 -1.17 2.95
CA LEU A 96 -20.82 -1.66 2.26
C LEU A 96 -21.98 -0.68 2.48
N VAL A 97 -22.70 -0.34 1.40
CA VAL A 97 -23.86 0.56 1.47
C VAL A 97 -25.00 -0.06 2.28
N SER A 98 -25.13 -1.38 2.23
CA SER A 98 -26.05 -2.20 3.02
C SER A 98 -25.55 -3.64 3.03
N GLU A 99 -25.93 -4.43 4.05
CA GLU A 99 -25.53 -5.84 4.15
C GLU A 99 -25.91 -6.67 2.91
N ASP A 100 -27.03 -6.30 2.25
CA ASP A 100 -27.55 -6.98 1.06
C ASP A 100 -27.01 -6.44 -0.29
N SER A 101 -26.15 -5.42 -0.29
CA SER A 101 -25.72 -4.76 -1.53
C SER A 101 -24.24 -5.02 -1.83
N PRO A 102 -23.88 -5.42 -3.06
CA PRO A 102 -22.48 -5.54 -3.47
C PRO A 102 -21.79 -4.17 -3.65
N LEU A 103 -22.55 -3.07 -3.57
CA LEU A 103 -22.04 -1.72 -3.75
C LEU A 103 -21.33 -1.24 -2.49
N ARG A 104 -20.08 -0.80 -2.67
CA ARG A 104 -19.29 -0.14 -1.63
C ARG A 104 -19.31 1.36 -1.82
N SER A 105 -19.49 2.10 -0.73
CA SER A 105 -19.29 3.53 -0.69
C SER A 105 -17.87 3.85 -0.24
N PRO A 106 -17.21 4.83 -0.87
CA PRO A 106 -15.89 5.26 -0.42
C PRO A 106 -16.00 5.81 1.01
N SER A 107 -15.14 5.34 1.91
CA SER A 107 -15.09 5.81 3.30
C SER A 107 -14.79 7.31 3.44
N ARG A 108 -14.33 7.94 2.34
CA ARG A 108 -14.12 9.38 2.26
C ARG A 108 -14.62 9.93 0.93
N SER A 109 -15.44 10.98 0.99
CA SER A 109 -15.90 11.70 -0.20
C SER A 109 -14.72 12.35 -0.94
N PRO A 110 -14.70 12.33 -2.29
CA PRO A 110 -13.62 12.94 -3.06
C PRO A 110 -13.56 14.45 -2.81
N ARG A 111 -12.36 14.95 -2.51
CA ARG A 111 -12.07 16.39 -2.36
C ARG A 111 -11.74 16.97 -3.74
N CYS A 112 -12.74 17.53 -4.39
CA CYS A 112 -12.62 18.12 -5.74
C CYS A 112 -11.82 19.44 -5.79
N THR A 113 -11.21 19.85 -4.67
CA THR A 113 -10.42 21.08 -4.54
C THR A 113 -8.91 20.79 -4.52
N ALA A 114 -8.49 19.53 -4.70
CA ALA A 114 -7.07 19.19 -4.70
C ALA A 114 -6.37 19.72 -5.97
N SER A 115 -5.22 20.36 -5.80
CA SER A 115 -4.40 20.87 -6.91
C SER A 115 -3.48 19.82 -7.52
N ASN A 116 -3.30 18.66 -6.86
CA ASN A 116 -2.46 17.57 -7.33
C ASN A 116 -2.93 16.19 -6.82
N TYR A 117 -2.49 15.12 -7.47
CA TYR A 117 -2.84 13.74 -7.08
C TYR A 117 -2.30 13.34 -5.70
N ALA A 118 -1.22 13.97 -5.21
CA ALA A 118 -0.65 13.65 -3.90
C ALA A 118 -1.58 14.07 -2.74
N GLY A 119 -2.21 15.25 -2.84
CA GLY A 119 -3.25 15.67 -1.90
C GLY A 119 -4.59 14.94 -2.12
N PHE A 120 -4.76 14.35 -3.29
CA PHE A 120 -5.96 13.58 -3.68
C PHE A 120 -5.94 12.15 -3.13
N LEU A 121 -4.78 11.50 -3.10
CA LEU A 121 -4.55 10.12 -2.63
C LEU A 121 -3.79 10.11 -1.29
N ALA A 122 -4.22 10.96 -0.36
CA ALA A 122 -3.65 10.98 0.98
C ALA A 122 -3.82 9.60 1.66
N PRO A 123 -2.79 9.10 2.38
CA PRO A 123 -2.84 7.79 3.00
C PRO A 123 -3.95 7.73 4.05
N ARG A 124 -4.69 6.63 4.05
CA ARG A 124 -5.75 6.36 5.03
C ARG A 124 -5.18 6.01 6.40
N SER A 125 -6.05 5.94 7.40
CA SER A 125 -5.64 5.91 8.80
C SER A 125 -4.98 4.58 9.17
N GLU A 126 -5.52 3.46 8.69
CA GLU A 126 -4.99 2.12 8.95
C GLU A 126 -3.64 1.95 8.25
N LEU A 127 -3.55 2.36 6.97
CA LEU A 127 -2.29 2.32 6.22
C LEU A 127 -1.19 3.13 6.92
N LYS A 128 -1.53 4.34 7.38
CA LYS A 128 -0.58 5.21 8.10
C LYS A 128 -0.19 4.63 9.45
N SER A 129 -1.11 3.97 10.15
CA SER A 129 -0.83 3.32 11.44
C SER A 129 0.13 2.14 11.27
N LEU A 130 -0.09 1.32 10.24
CA LEU A 130 0.75 0.18 9.89
C LEU A 130 2.15 0.65 9.46
N ALA A 131 2.22 1.63 8.55
CA ALA A 131 3.49 2.14 8.04
C ALA A 131 4.40 2.66 9.18
N LYS A 132 3.85 3.31 10.21
CA LYS A 132 4.65 3.78 11.37
C LYS A 132 5.36 2.66 12.12
N LYS A 133 4.80 1.45 12.13
CA LYS A 133 5.41 0.28 12.79
C LYS A 133 6.53 -0.33 11.95
N LEU A 134 6.58 -0.05 10.66
CA LEU A 134 7.51 -0.70 9.73
C LEU A 134 8.86 0.03 9.68
N PRO A 135 9.99 -0.69 9.60
CA PRO A 135 11.34 -0.10 9.56
C PRO A 135 11.48 0.96 8.46
N SER A 136 10.96 0.62 7.28
CA SER A 136 11.01 1.42 6.06
C SER A 136 10.33 2.80 6.17
N TRP A 137 9.32 2.95 7.04
CA TRP A 137 8.55 4.18 7.24
C TRP A 137 8.57 4.69 8.69
N LYS A 138 9.45 4.13 9.54
CA LYS A 138 9.67 4.59 10.92
C LYS A 138 10.20 6.04 10.93
N ASP A 139 10.98 6.41 9.90
CA ASP A 139 11.45 7.77 9.70
C ASP A 139 10.33 8.73 9.27
N SER A 140 10.26 9.90 9.93
CA SER A 140 9.24 10.92 9.66
C SER A 140 9.27 11.43 8.22
N THR A 141 10.43 11.41 7.56
CA THR A 141 10.62 11.81 6.17
C THR A 141 9.91 10.87 5.21
N ASN A 142 10.11 9.55 5.37
CA ASN A 142 9.46 8.53 4.53
C ASN A 142 7.95 8.48 4.81
N LEU A 143 7.56 8.60 6.08
CA LEU A 143 6.15 8.66 6.46
C LEU A 143 5.42 9.87 5.86
N SER A 144 6.09 11.02 5.73
CA SER A 144 5.51 12.23 5.12
C SER A 144 5.28 12.09 3.61
N ARG A 145 6.01 11.18 2.96
CA ARG A 145 5.92 10.90 1.51
C ARG A 145 4.95 9.77 1.19
N LEU A 146 4.43 9.07 2.21
CA LEU A 146 3.52 7.96 2.05
C LEU A 146 2.25 8.39 1.32
N ASN A 147 1.92 7.68 0.25
CA ASN A 147 0.69 7.84 -0.51
C ASN A 147 -0.18 6.58 -0.38
N GLN A 148 -1.49 6.68 -0.58
CA GLN A 148 -2.37 5.52 -0.65
C GLN A 148 -1.94 4.50 -1.71
N LEU A 149 -1.34 4.96 -2.82
CA LEU A 149 -0.80 4.06 -3.86
C LEU A 149 0.37 3.19 -3.38
N ASP A 150 1.06 3.59 -2.31
CA ASP A 150 2.18 2.82 -1.74
C ASP A 150 1.69 1.67 -0.84
N MET A 151 0.37 1.50 -0.68
CA MET A 151 -0.23 0.44 0.14
C MET A 151 0.32 -0.94 -0.21
N GLY A 152 0.49 -1.25 -1.50
CA GLY A 152 1.06 -2.54 -1.91
C GLY A 152 2.46 -2.77 -1.37
N THR A 153 3.31 -1.74 -1.39
CA THR A 153 4.68 -1.82 -0.85
C THR A 153 4.68 -1.95 0.66
N VAL A 154 3.80 -1.22 1.36
CA VAL A 154 3.64 -1.31 2.82
C VAL A 154 3.19 -2.71 3.24
N LEU A 155 2.19 -3.29 2.55
CA LEU A 155 1.70 -4.63 2.86
C LEU A 155 2.75 -5.71 2.56
N LEU A 156 3.55 -5.56 1.51
CA LEU A 156 4.65 -6.48 1.21
C LEU A 156 5.75 -6.43 2.27
N GLU A 157 6.08 -5.24 2.79
CA GLU A 157 7.02 -5.10 3.89
C GLU A 157 6.45 -5.72 5.18
N TYR A 158 5.15 -5.57 5.43
CA TYR A 158 4.50 -6.23 6.57
C TYR A 158 4.51 -7.76 6.45
N LEU A 159 4.23 -8.30 5.26
CA LEU A 159 4.39 -9.73 4.99
C LEU A 159 5.83 -10.19 5.21
N ARG A 160 6.82 -9.40 4.76
CA ARG A 160 8.24 -9.73 4.99
C ARG A 160 8.52 -9.87 6.49
N MET A 161 8.07 -8.92 7.31
CA MET A 161 8.26 -9.00 8.77
C MET A 161 7.57 -10.23 9.37
N TYR A 162 6.34 -10.53 8.94
CA TYR A 162 5.60 -11.71 9.39
C TYR A 162 6.30 -13.03 9.03
N GLU A 163 6.72 -13.18 7.78
CA GLU A 163 7.46 -14.37 7.31
C GLU A 163 8.75 -14.57 8.08
N CYS A 164 9.44 -13.48 8.43
CA CYS A 164 10.69 -13.54 9.16
C CYS A 164 10.48 -13.94 10.62
N ALA A 165 9.42 -13.47 11.28
CA ALA A 165 9.03 -13.96 12.59
C ALA A 165 8.70 -15.47 12.57
N LEU A 166 8.00 -15.94 11.54
CA LEU A 166 7.67 -17.37 11.37
C LEU A 166 8.93 -18.24 11.15
N VAL A 167 9.86 -17.79 10.30
CA VAL A 167 11.12 -18.50 10.03
C VAL A 167 12.01 -18.52 11.27
N GLU A 168 12.08 -17.42 12.02
CA GLU A 168 12.81 -17.38 13.28
C GLU A 168 12.24 -18.38 14.29
N ARG A 169 10.92 -18.41 14.44
CA ARG A 169 10.23 -19.39 15.29
C ARG A 169 10.55 -20.83 14.86
N LEU A 170 10.51 -21.11 13.56
CA LEU A 170 10.83 -22.42 13.01
C LEU A 170 12.26 -22.87 13.35
N ASN A 171 13.23 -21.94 13.30
CA ASN A 171 14.63 -22.21 13.59
C ASN A 171 14.91 -22.38 15.10
N LEU A 172 14.13 -21.70 15.95
CA LEU A 172 14.28 -21.73 17.40
C LEU A 172 13.33 -22.74 18.08
N LEU A 173 12.48 -23.42 17.32
CA LEU A 173 11.48 -24.35 17.82
C LEU A 173 12.04 -25.40 18.80
N PRO A 174 13.17 -26.07 18.51
CA PRO A 174 13.74 -27.05 19.46
C PRO A 174 14.18 -26.42 20.78
N ALA A 175 14.72 -25.19 20.73
CA ALA A 175 15.14 -24.47 21.93
C ALA A 175 13.94 -24.05 22.79
N TYR A 176 12.83 -23.66 22.17
CA TYR A 176 11.60 -23.30 22.86
C TYR A 176 10.95 -24.50 23.54
N ILE A 177 10.81 -25.62 22.84
CA ILE A 177 10.21 -26.84 23.41
C ILE A 177 11.04 -27.32 24.61
N LEU A 178 12.37 -27.31 24.50
CA LEU A 178 13.25 -27.67 25.62
C LEU A 178 13.11 -26.72 26.83
N ARG A 179 13.00 -25.41 26.59
CA ARG A 179 12.81 -24.42 27.68
C ARG A 179 11.45 -24.57 28.34
N GLN A 180 10.41 -24.85 27.55
CA GLN A 180 9.04 -25.06 28.02
C GLN A 180 8.92 -26.33 28.86
N GLU A 181 9.49 -27.45 28.39
CA GLU A 181 9.49 -28.69 29.16
C GLU A 181 10.32 -28.58 30.44
N ALA A 182 11.48 -27.91 30.39
CA ALA A 182 12.26 -27.62 31.59
C ALA A 182 11.45 -26.82 32.63
N TYR A 183 10.66 -25.84 32.19
CA TYR A 183 9.77 -25.08 33.08
C TYR A 183 8.62 -25.93 33.61
N ARG A 184 7.94 -26.68 32.75
CA ARG A 184 6.82 -27.55 33.14
C ARG A 184 7.25 -28.58 34.17
N GLN A 185 8.41 -29.20 33.98
CA GLN A 185 8.99 -30.14 34.94
C GLN A 185 9.39 -29.44 36.24
N TRP A 186 9.94 -28.22 36.18
CA TRP A 186 10.25 -27.45 37.38
C TRP A 186 8.99 -27.16 38.22
N VAL A 187 7.89 -26.75 37.58
CA VAL A 187 6.61 -26.50 38.25
C VAL A 187 6.02 -27.77 38.86
N LEU A 188 6.13 -28.92 38.17
CA LEU A 188 5.54 -30.18 38.62
C LEU A 188 6.36 -30.91 39.70
N PHE A 189 7.70 -30.87 39.62
CA PHE A 189 8.58 -31.69 40.45
C PHE A 189 9.47 -30.91 41.43
N GLY A 190 9.49 -29.57 41.37
CA GLY A 190 10.22 -28.72 42.32
C GLY A 190 11.74 -28.92 42.32
N LEU A 191 12.29 -29.69 41.38
CA LEU A 191 13.70 -30.04 41.28
C LEU A 191 14.23 -29.75 39.86
N PRO A 192 15.46 -29.22 39.72
CA PRO A 192 16.13 -29.12 38.43
C PRO A 192 16.65 -30.50 38.00
N ILE A 193 15.79 -31.31 37.38
CA ILE A 193 16.19 -32.60 36.84
C ILE A 193 17.14 -32.38 35.65
N PRO A 194 18.27 -33.10 35.54
CA PRO A 194 19.19 -32.97 34.41
C PRO A 194 18.50 -33.32 33.08
N LYS A 195 18.81 -32.52 32.04
CA LYS A 195 18.26 -32.47 30.67
C LYS A 195 18.08 -33.80 29.89
N VAL A 196 18.49 -34.94 30.44
CA VAL A 196 18.75 -36.19 29.69
C VAL A 196 17.56 -37.15 29.72
N ILE A 197 16.60 -36.98 30.63
CA ILE A 197 15.43 -37.87 30.77
C ILE A 197 14.16 -37.15 30.27
N ILE A 198 14.24 -36.51 29.10
CA ILE A 198 13.05 -36.01 28.41
C ILE A 198 12.82 -36.97 27.25
N GLU A 199 11.69 -37.68 27.29
CA GLU A 199 11.30 -38.68 26.29
C GLU A 199 11.30 -38.06 24.88
N ILE A 200 12.33 -38.41 24.12
CA ILE A 200 12.58 -38.08 22.71
C ILE A 200 11.33 -38.26 21.80
N PRO A 201 10.42 -39.25 21.98
CA PRO A 201 9.29 -39.40 21.06
C PRO A 201 8.21 -38.30 21.15
N ILE A 202 7.92 -37.76 22.35
CA ILE A 202 6.89 -36.71 22.51
C ILE A 202 7.40 -35.36 21.99
N LEU A 203 8.70 -35.10 22.18
CA LEU A 203 9.36 -33.93 21.62
C LEU A 203 9.31 -33.92 20.09
N GLY A 204 9.49 -35.08 19.46
CA GLY A 204 9.45 -35.22 18.01
C GLY A 204 8.07 -34.95 17.40
N SER A 205 6.99 -35.40 18.05
CA SER A 205 5.63 -35.20 17.52
C SER A 205 5.14 -33.75 17.65
N MET A 206 5.44 -33.08 18.77
CA MET A 206 5.07 -31.67 18.96
C MET A 206 5.87 -30.73 18.03
N ASP A 207 7.14 -31.04 17.80
CA ASP A 207 8.01 -30.31 16.86
C ASP A 207 7.48 -30.43 15.42
N GLU A 208 7.03 -31.61 14.99
CA GLU A 208 6.58 -31.81 13.61
C GLU A 208 5.24 -31.14 13.30
N ASP A 209 4.25 -31.22 14.21
CA ASP A 209 2.95 -30.58 14.03
C ASP A 209 3.08 -29.05 13.89
N GLU A 210 3.90 -28.43 14.72
CA GLU A 210 4.12 -26.98 14.68
C GLU A 210 4.92 -26.56 13.44
N ARG A 211 5.92 -27.36 13.02
CA ARG A 211 6.62 -27.15 11.74
C ARG A 211 5.66 -27.19 10.55
N ILE A 212 4.74 -28.16 10.52
CA ILE A 212 3.74 -28.28 9.45
C ILE A 212 2.83 -27.05 9.43
N ARG A 213 2.35 -26.60 10.60
CA ARG A 213 1.52 -25.38 10.71
C ARG A 213 2.25 -24.14 10.22
N ILE A 214 3.48 -23.90 10.67
CA ILE A 214 4.30 -22.74 10.24
C ILE A 214 4.55 -22.76 8.74
N ARG A 215 4.90 -23.92 8.17
CA ARG A 215 5.10 -24.06 6.71
C ARG A 215 3.82 -23.79 5.92
N LYS A 216 2.70 -24.32 6.39
CA LYS A 216 1.39 -24.07 5.78
C LYS A 216 1.05 -22.59 5.81
N GLU A 217 1.30 -21.92 6.92
CA GLU A 217 1.04 -20.50 7.09
C GLU A 217 1.92 -19.64 6.18
N LEU A 218 3.23 -19.93 6.07
CA LEU A 218 4.14 -19.24 5.15
C LEU A 218 3.63 -19.28 3.69
N VAL A 219 3.16 -20.45 3.23
CA VAL A 219 2.63 -20.58 1.87
C VAL A 219 1.28 -19.87 1.72
N THR A 220 0.43 -19.96 2.73
CA THR A 220 -0.94 -19.41 2.70
C THR A 220 -0.93 -17.89 2.77
N ALA A 221 -0.14 -17.28 3.65
CA ALA A 221 -0.03 -15.83 3.82
C ALA A 221 0.47 -15.13 2.55
N ARG A 222 1.52 -15.68 1.92
CA ARG A 222 2.05 -15.11 0.67
C ARG A 222 1.05 -15.23 -0.49
N ALA A 223 0.43 -16.39 -0.64
CA ALA A 223 -0.51 -16.62 -1.73
C ALA A 223 -1.80 -15.79 -1.58
N SER A 224 -2.29 -15.64 -0.34
CA SER A 224 -3.47 -14.79 -0.05
C SER A 224 -3.17 -13.32 -0.25
N LEU A 225 -2.01 -12.82 0.20
CA LEU A 225 -1.63 -11.42 -0.03
C LEU A 225 -1.43 -11.13 -1.53
N LEU A 226 -0.79 -12.02 -2.28
CA LEU A 226 -0.59 -11.80 -3.71
C LEU A 226 -1.92 -11.71 -4.48
N LYS A 227 -2.90 -12.56 -4.13
CA LYS A 227 -4.24 -12.51 -4.73
C LYS A 227 -4.96 -11.20 -4.39
N THR A 228 -4.92 -10.78 -3.13
CA THR A 228 -5.56 -9.53 -2.69
C THR A 228 -4.88 -8.32 -3.33
N LEU A 229 -3.55 -8.24 -3.35
CA LEU A 229 -2.82 -7.17 -4.02
C LEU A 229 -3.11 -7.11 -5.52
N THR A 230 -3.27 -8.25 -6.19
CA THR A 230 -3.64 -8.27 -7.62
C THR A 230 -5.03 -7.66 -7.83
N PHE A 231 -6.00 -8.01 -6.98
CA PHE A 231 -7.35 -7.43 -7.03
C PHE A 231 -7.32 -5.93 -6.72
N VAL A 232 -6.70 -5.55 -5.62
CA VAL A 232 -6.67 -4.16 -5.14
C VAL A 232 -5.83 -3.26 -6.05
N SER A 233 -4.78 -3.77 -6.69
CA SER A 233 -4.03 -3.01 -7.70
C SER A 233 -4.90 -2.65 -8.90
N GLY A 234 -5.85 -3.50 -9.29
CA GLY A 234 -6.83 -3.18 -10.32
C GLY A 234 -7.75 -2.04 -9.88
N TYR A 235 -8.26 -2.12 -8.65
CA TYR A 235 -9.10 -1.08 -8.05
C TYR A 235 -8.37 0.26 -7.92
N ASN A 236 -7.15 0.28 -7.37
CA ASN A 236 -6.35 1.49 -7.14
C ASN A 236 -5.95 2.19 -8.43
N ARG A 237 -5.88 1.48 -9.56
CA ARG A 237 -5.65 2.10 -10.86
C ARG A 237 -6.88 2.83 -11.41
N LEU A 238 -8.07 2.36 -11.07
CA LEU A 238 -9.34 2.96 -11.50
C LEU A 238 -9.81 4.07 -10.56
N GLN A 239 -9.42 4.01 -9.29
CA GLN A 239 -9.85 4.95 -8.26
C GLN A 239 -9.62 6.43 -8.62
N PRO A 240 -8.46 6.87 -9.17
CA PRO A 240 -8.28 8.27 -9.54
C PRO A 240 -9.26 8.72 -10.64
N ILE A 241 -9.55 7.83 -11.59
CA ILE A 241 -10.47 8.10 -12.70
C ILE A 241 -11.89 8.26 -12.18
N ASP A 242 -12.34 7.34 -11.31
CA ASP A 242 -13.67 7.38 -10.70
C ASP A 242 -13.89 8.68 -9.89
N MET A 243 -12.89 9.08 -9.13
CA MET A 243 -12.94 10.31 -8.36
C MET A 243 -12.93 11.57 -9.26
N GLU A 244 -12.16 11.60 -10.34
CA GLU A 244 -12.19 12.69 -11.32
C GLU A 244 -13.56 12.81 -11.98
N LEU A 245 -14.15 11.70 -12.41
CA LEU A 245 -15.50 11.67 -12.98
C LEU A 245 -16.53 12.21 -11.99
N THR A 246 -16.43 11.85 -10.71
CA THR A 246 -17.30 12.37 -9.66
C THR A 246 -17.18 13.89 -9.52
N CYS A 247 -15.96 14.42 -9.60
CA CYS A 247 -15.72 15.86 -9.51
C CYS A 247 -16.19 16.62 -10.76
N VAL A 248 -15.99 16.06 -11.95
CA VAL A 248 -16.53 16.62 -13.21
C VAL A 248 -18.06 16.61 -13.18
N GLN A 249 -18.68 15.54 -12.66
CA GLN A 249 -20.13 15.47 -12.50
C GLN A 249 -20.63 16.56 -11.54
N ARG A 250 -19.98 16.77 -10.40
CA ARG A 250 -20.32 17.88 -9.48
C ARG A 250 -20.17 19.24 -10.15
N ALA A 251 -19.05 19.49 -10.83
CA ALA A 251 -18.84 20.72 -11.56
C ALA A 251 -19.93 20.95 -12.63
N SER A 252 -20.38 19.90 -13.31
CA SER A 252 -21.46 19.99 -14.29
C SER A 252 -22.81 20.40 -13.67
N LEU A 253 -23.08 19.95 -12.44
CA LEU A 253 -24.27 20.34 -11.68
C LEU A 253 -24.16 21.79 -11.20
N ASP A 254 -22.99 22.21 -10.73
CA ASP A 254 -22.75 23.59 -10.30
C ASP A 254 -22.90 24.58 -11.47
N ILE A 255 -22.43 24.23 -12.66
CA ILE A 255 -22.62 25.04 -13.88
C ILE A 255 -24.12 25.18 -14.20
N ARG A 256 -24.89 24.09 -14.13
CA ARG A 256 -26.35 24.13 -14.38
C ARG A 256 -27.07 25.00 -13.36
N ASN A 257 -26.71 24.87 -12.09
CA ASN A 257 -27.27 25.69 -11.02
C ASN A 257 -26.89 27.17 -11.19
N GLY A 258 -25.66 27.46 -11.59
CA GLY A 258 -25.20 28.81 -11.89
C GLY A 258 -25.91 29.44 -13.09
N MET A 259 -26.13 28.68 -14.16
CA MET A 259 -26.90 29.13 -15.33
C MET A 259 -28.37 29.36 -15.00
N ALA A 260 -28.98 28.48 -14.19
CA ALA A 260 -30.35 28.66 -13.72
C ALA A 260 -30.49 29.94 -12.88
N LEU A 261 -29.58 30.14 -11.91
CA LEU A 261 -29.55 31.36 -11.08
C LEU A 261 -29.32 32.62 -11.93
N ALA A 262 -28.44 32.56 -12.93
CA ALA A 262 -28.21 33.67 -13.84
C ALA A 262 -29.44 33.97 -14.71
N ALA A 263 -30.18 32.95 -15.15
CA ALA A 263 -31.42 33.12 -15.90
C ALA A 263 -32.52 33.75 -15.02
N ASP A 264 -32.66 33.31 -13.77
CA ASP A 264 -33.60 33.89 -12.81
C ASP A 264 -33.24 35.34 -12.50
N ALA A 265 -31.96 35.64 -12.25
CA ALA A 265 -31.49 37.01 -12.04
C ALA A 265 -31.71 37.89 -13.28
N ALA A 266 -31.49 37.36 -14.49
CA ALA A 266 -31.75 38.07 -15.73
C ALA A 266 -33.23 38.36 -15.95
N SER A 267 -34.14 37.52 -15.45
CA SER A 267 -35.59 37.76 -15.49
C SER A 267 -36.03 38.90 -14.58
N CYS A 268 -35.29 39.15 -13.48
CA CYS A 268 -35.57 40.23 -12.54
C CYS A 268 -34.90 41.57 -12.91
N LEU A 269 -33.98 41.58 -13.86
CA LEU A 269 -33.39 42.84 -14.34
C LEU A 269 -34.46 43.64 -15.11
N PRO A 270 -34.65 44.94 -14.80
CA PRO A 270 -35.57 45.76 -15.56
C PRO A 270 -35.12 45.74 -17.01
N ARG A 271 -36.04 45.46 -17.94
CA ARG A 271 -35.78 45.59 -19.38
C ARG A 271 -35.28 47.02 -19.61
N ILE A 272 -33.97 47.19 -19.82
CA ILE A 272 -33.35 48.48 -20.17
C ILE A 272 -34.00 49.10 -21.42
N TRP A 273 -34.67 48.28 -22.24
CA TRP A 273 -35.47 48.73 -23.38
C TRP A 273 -36.81 49.42 -23.03
N ASN A 274 -37.27 49.33 -21.78
CA ASN A 274 -38.45 50.07 -21.27
C ASN A 274 -38.08 51.37 -20.52
N ALA A 275 -36.81 51.77 -20.49
CA ALA A 275 -36.43 53.07 -19.92
C ALA A 275 -36.87 54.27 -20.79
N LYS A 276 -37.28 54.02 -22.05
CA LYS A 276 -37.75 55.08 -22.95
C LYS A 276 -39.20 55.50 -22.71
N GLU A 277 -40.00 54.68 -22.01
CA GLU A 277 -41.41 54.98 -21.73
C GLU A 277 -41.62 55.81 -20.45
N VAL A 278 -40.70 55.76 -19.49
CA VAL A 278 -40.84 56.50 -18.21
C VAL A 278 -40.58 58.01 -18.37
N LEU A 279 -39.98 58.45 -19.49
CA LEU A 279 -39.77 59.87 -19.80
C LEU A 279 -40.95 60.53 -20.53
N ARG A 280 -42.02 59.79 -20.86
CA ARG A 280 -43.17 60.33 -21.62
C ARG A 280 -44.27 60.94 -20.74
N ASP A 281 -44.20 60.78 -19.42
CA ASP A 281 -45.22 61.25 -18.47
C ASP A 281 -44.87 62.55 -17.72
N PHE A 282 -43.77 63.24 -18.08
CA PHE A 282 -43.40 64.52 -17.44
C PHE A 282 -43.75 65.78 -18.25
N GLU A 283 -44.44 65.66 -19.40
CA GLU A 283 -44.70 66.79 -20.30
C GLU A 283 -46.17 67.26 -20.31
N ASN A 284 -46.96 66.93 -19.28
CA ASN A 284 -48.33 67.43 -19.10
C ASN A 284 -48.58 67.87 -17.64
N GLU A 285 -47.90 68.93 -17.19
CA GLU A 285 -48.38 69.85 -16.15
C GLU A 285 -48.12 71.31 -16.57
#